data_AF-A0A3S1I0M5-F1
#
_entry.id   AF-A0A3S1I0M5-F1
#
_cell.length_a   1.000
_cell.length_b   1.000
_cell.length_c   1.000
_cell.angle_alpha   90.00
_cell.angle_beta   90.00
_cell.angle_gamma   90.00
#
_symmetry.space_group_name_H-M   'P 1'
#
loop_
_entity.id
_entity.type
_entity.pdbx_description
1 polymer ?
#
loop_
_entity_poly.entity_id
_entity_poly.type
_entity_poly.pdbx_seq_one_letter_code
_entity_poly.pdbx_strand_id
1 'polypeptide(L)'
;MKPHRIRHQFLLEPELSEKLDNLSRDPSTTKSAIVAKAVEAFIERRGENEFDRRYGVRLDRLSRDLAHVRRDAEVILESLALFIRFSITLHAHTPVPD
;
A
#
# COMPACT_ATOMS: atom_id res chain seq x y z
N MET A 1 -8.16 -25.97 25.17
CA MET A 1 -7.30 -25.31 26.18
C MET A 1 -7.90 -23.95 26.50
N LYS A 2 -7.99 -23.53 27.77
CA LYS A 2 -8.48 -22.18 28.09
C LYS A 2 -7.48 -21.16 27.55
N PRO A 3 -7.91 -20.11 26.83
CA PRO A 3 -6.99 -19.08 26.35
C PRO A 3 -6.33 -18.39 27.55
N HIS A 4 -5.01 -18.29 27.53
CA HIS A 4 -4.26 -17.53 28.54
C HIS A 4 -4.61 -16.05 28.38
N ARG A 5 -5.16 -15.43 29.43
CA ARG A 5 -5.55 -14.00 29.43
C ARG A 5 -4.79 -13.27 30.53
N ILE A 6 -4.23 -12.11 30.19
CA ILE A 6 -3.55 -11.21 31.11
C ILE A 6 -4.55 -10.12 31.54
N ARG A 7 -4.68 -9.88 32.84
CA ARG A 7 -5.55 -8.82 33.38
C ARG A 7 -4.81 -7.49 33.37
N HIS A 8 -5.36 -6.51 32.68
CA HIS A 8 -4.92 -5.12 32.73
C HIS A 8 -5.89 -4.29 33.56
N GLN A 9 -5.37 -3.35 34.37
CA GLN A 9 -6.16 -2.33 35.05
C GLN A 9 -5.84 -0.99 34.42
N PHE A 10 -6.87 -0.27 33.98
CA PHE A 10 -6.77 1.06 33.40
C PHE A 10 -7.98 1.87 33.82
N LEU A 11 -7.79 3.19 33.90
CA LEU A 11 -8.84 4.14 34.19
C LEU A 11 -9.42 4.65 32.87
N LEU A 12 -10.74 4.80 32.82
CA LEU A 12 -11.43 5.43 31.71
C LEU A 12 -12.07 6.72 32.21
N GLU A 13 -12.08 7.73 31.36
CA GLU A 13 -12.88 8.94 31.61
C GLU A 13 -14.36 8.56 31.79
N PRO A 14 -15.11 9.26 32.66
CA PRO A 14 -16.50 8.92 32.98
C PRO A 14 -17.38 8.75 31.74
N GLU A 15 -17.29 9.68 30.79
CA GLU A 15 -18.05 9.63 29.53
C GLU A 15 -17.72 8.41 28.68
N LEU A 16 -16.46 7.98 28.66
CA LEU A 16 -16.02 6.81 27.90
C LEU A 16 -16.47 5.52 28.58
N SER A 17 -16.47 5.50 29.91
CA SER A 17 -17.01 4.38 30.70
C SER A 17 -18.50 4.20 30.42
N GLU A 18 -19.30 5.27 30.40
CA GLU A 18 -20.72 5.19 30.07
C GLU A 18 -20.97 4.66 28.66
N LYS A 19 -20.18 5.10 27.68
CA LYS A 19 -20.26 4.59 26.30
C LYS A 19 -19.92 3.10 26.22
N LEU A 20 -18.90 2.64 26.94
CA LEU A 20 -18.54 1.23 27.02
C LEU A 20 -19.66 0.40 27.66
N ASP A 21 -20.27 0.92 28.72
CA ASP A 21 -21.38 0.28 29.41
C ASP A 21 -22.57 0.11 28.48
N ASN A 22 -22.92 1.15 27.73
CA ASN A 22 -23.98 1.11 26.72
C ASN A 22 -23.71 0.08 25.62
N LEU A 23 -22.47 -0.03 25.14
CA LEU A 23 -22.06 -1.02 24.13
C LEU A 23 -22.12 -2.46 24.67
N SER A 24 -21.92 -2.64 25.97
CA SER A 24 -21.94 -3.96 26.63
C SER A 24 -23.33 -4.42 27.09
N ARG A 25 -24.40 -3.69 26.75
CA ARG A 25 -25.77 -4.06 27.12
C ARG A 25 -26.28 -5.30 26.40
N ASP A 26 -25.65 -5.68 25.29
CA ASP A 26 -26.00 -6.88 24.54
C ASP A 26 -25.53 -8.15 25.28
N PRO A 27 -26.41 -9.13 25.57
CA PRO A 27 -26.06 -10.36 26.29
C PRO A 27 -24.92 -11.17 25.65
N SER A 28 -24.71 -10.99 24.36
CA SER A 28 -23.68 -11.70 23.59
C SER A 28 -22.26 -11.17 23.81
N THR A 29 -22.11 -9.98 24.42
CA THR A 29 -20.84 -9.25 24.42
C THR A 29 -20.44 -8.74 25.80
N THR A 30 -19.20 -8.99 26.19
CA THR A 30 -18.65 -8.49 27.46
C THR A 30 -17.84 -7.21 27.26
N LYS A 31 -17.76 -6.35 28.29
CA LYS A 31 -16.88 -5.16 28.29
C LYS A 31 -15.44 -5.50 27.88
N SER A 32 -14.90 -6.61 28.41
CA SER A 32 -13.56 -7.08 28.06
C SER A 32 -13.42 -7.47 26.59
N ALA A 33 -14.45 -8.07 25.97
CA ALA A 33 -14.42 -8.41 24.55
C ALA A 33 -14.46 -7.16 23.66
N ILE A 34 -15.25 -6.15 24.04
CA ILE A 34 -15.30 -4.86 23.33
C ILE A 34 -13.95 -4.16 23.39
N VAL A 35 -13.37 -4.06 24.59
CA VAL A 35 -12.05 -3.43 24.76
C VAL A 35 -10.97 -4.19 24.00
N ALA A 36 -10.98 -5.52 24.03
CA ALA A 36 -10.01 -6.32 23.28
C ALA A 36 -10.08 -6.03 21.77
N LYS A 37 -11.29 -6.05 21.18
CA LYS A 37 -11.49 -5.68 19.76
C LYS A 37 -11.09 -4.24 19.46
N ALA A 38 -11.41 -3.30 20.35
CA ALA A 38 -11.06 -1.90 20.16
C ALA A 38 -9.55 -1.68 20.16
N VAL A 39 -8.82 -2.35 21.06
CA VAL A 39 -7.35 -2.30 21.15
C VAL A 39 -6.72 -2.94 19.92
N GLU A 40 -7.20 -4.12 19.50
CA GLU A 40 -6.75 -4.79 18.26
C GLU A 40 -6.91 -3.87 17.05
N ALA A 41 -8.12 -3.35 16.82
CA ALA A 41 -8.39 -2.42 15.72
C ALA A 41 -7.58 -1.11 15.82
N PHE A 42 -7.27 -0.62 17.03
CA PHE A 42 -6.41 0.55 17.21
C PHE A 42 -4.97 0.27 16.82
N ILE A 43 -4.42 -0.89 17.22
CA ILE A 43 -3.07 -1.30 16.88
C ILE A 43 -2.94 -1.53 15.37
N GLU A 44 -3.89 -2.23 14.76
CA GLU A 44 -3.92 -2.49 13.31
C GLU A 44 -3.95 -1.19 12.51
N ARG A 45 -4.90 -0.28 12.81
CA ARG A 45 -4.97 1.04 12.17
C ARG A 45 -3.70 1.85 12.35
N ARG A 46 -3.04 1.75 13.50
CA ARG A 46 -1.76 2.45 13.74
C ARG A 46 -0.64 1.83 12.89
N GLY A 47 -0.62 0.51 12.76
CA GLY A 47 0.31 -0.23 11.91
C GLY A 47 0.18 0.19 10.45
N GLU A 48 -1.04 0.17 9.90
CA GLU A 48 -1.33 0.62 8.52
C GLU A 48 -0.85 2.06 8.30
N ASN A 49 -1.20 2.98 9.20
CA ASN A 49 -0.73 4.37 9.14
C ASN A 49 0.80 4.51 9.23
N GLU A 50 1.48 3.67 10.01
CA GLU A 50 2.94 3.69 10.09
C GLU A 50 3.58 3.18 8.80
N PHE A 51 3.04 2.12 8.19
CA PHE A 51 3.50 1.61 6.92
C PHE A 51 3.32 2.62 5.80
N ASP A 52 2.14 3.22 5.68
CA ASP A 52 1.88 4.26 4.68
C ASP A 52 2.77 5.48 4.88
N ARG A 53 2.95 5.92 6.13
CA ARG A 53 3.85 7.05 6.42
C ARG A 53 5.31 6.72 6.11
N ARG A 54 5.77 5.50 6.38
CA ARG A 54 7.17 5.09 6.20
C ARG A 54 7.51 4.75 4.75
N TYR A 55 6.57 4.15 4.03
CA TYR A 55 6.81 3.57 2.72
C TYR A 55 6.05 4.26 1.59
N GLY A 56 4.93 4.95 1.85
CA GLY A 56 4.12 5.61 0.83
C GLY A 56 4.92 6.56 -0.05
N VAL A 57 5.68 7.48 0.55
CA VAL A 57 6.53 8.44 -0.22
C VAL A 57 7.57 7.73 -1.09
N ARG A 58 8.11 6.60 -0.61
CA ARG A 58 9.10 5.82 -1.36
C ARG A 58 8.46 5.07 -2.52
N LEU A 59 7.31 4.46 -2.30
CA LEU A 59 6.55 3.76 -3.33
C LEU A 59 6.05 4.73 -4.41
N ASP A 60 5.57 5.91 -4.01
CA ASP A 60 5.19 6.97 -4.94
C ASP A 60 6.36 7.41 -5.82
N ARG A 61 7.57 7.55 -5.23
CA ARG A 61 8.77 7.86 -6.01
C ARG A 61 9.09 6.75 -7.00
N LEU A 62 9.11 5.49 -6.55
CA LEU A 62 9.35 4.34 -7.44
C LEU A 62 8.32 4.26 -8.57
N SER A 63 7.05 4.54 -8.29
CA SER A 63 6.00 4.55 -9.30
C SER A 63 6.22 5.65 -10.34
N ARG A 64 6.69 6.83 -9.93
CA ARG A 64 7.06 7.92 -10.85
C ARG A 64 8.27 7.52 -11.69
N ASP A 65 9.31 6.97 -11.07
CA ASP A 65 10.53 6.55 -11.76
C ASP A 65 10.21 5.47 -12.81
N LEU A 66 9.35 4.49 -12.48
CA LEU A 66 8.87 3.49 -13.44
C LEU A 66 8.08 4.12 -14.60
N ALA A 67 7.23 5.11 -14.32
CA ALA A 67 6.51 5.82 -15.37
C ALA A 67 7.44 6.63 -16.28
N HIS A 68 8.53 7.17 -15.74
CA HIS A 68 9.58 7.82 -16.52
C HIS A 68 10.31 6.82 -17.42
N VAL A 69 10.81 5.72 -16.87
CA VAL A 69 11.50 4.66 -17.64
C VAL A 69 10.61 4.11 -18.76
N ARG A 70 9.31 3.93 -18.49
CA ARG A 70 8.37 3.47 -19.51
C ARG A 70 8.27 4.45 -20.69
N ARG A 71 8.17 5.75 -20.40
CA ARG A 71 8.14 6.78 -21.45
C ARG A 71 9.44 6.82 -22.23
N ASP A 72 10.58 6.73 -21.56
CA ASP A 72 11.88 6.71 -22.23
C ASP A 72 12.01 5.49 -23.15
N ALA A 73 11.55 4.32 -22.70
CA ALA A 73 11.53 3.11 -23.52
C ALA A 73 10.63 3.25 -24.76
N GLU A 74 9.45 3.87 -24.62
CA GLU A 74 8.55 4.15 -25.75
C GLU A 74 9.24 5.08 -26.78
N VAL A 75 9.89 6.15 -26.33
CA VAL A 75 10.63 7.08 -27.20
C VAL A 75 11.80 6.40 -27.90
N ILE A 76 12.58 5.58 -27.18
CA ILE A 76 13.70 4.84 -27.77
C ILE A 76 13.19 3.85 -28.82
N LEU A 77 12.10 3.14 -28.54
CA LEU A 77 11.53 2.17 -29.48
C LEU A 77 11.03 2.85 -30.75
N GLU A 78 10.35 3.98 -30.63
CA GLU A 78 9.92 4.77 -31.78
C GLU A 78 11.12 5.30 -32.58
N SER A 79 12.15 5.81 -31.89
CA SER A 79 13.36 6.30 -32.52
C SER A 79 14.11 5.20 -33.28
N LEU A 80 14.18 4.00 -32.70
CA LEU A 80 14.78 2.82 -33.34
C LEU A 80 13.97 2.38 -34.56
N ALA A 81 12.64 2.35 -34.46
CA ALA A 81 11.78 1.99 -35.59
C ALA A 81 11.94 2.99 -36.75
N LEU A 82 12.01 4.29 -36.44
CA LEU A 82 12.28 5.35 -37.43
C LEU A 82 13.67 5.18 -38.06
N PHE A 83 14.70 4.90 -37.25
CA PHE A 83 16.05 4.67 -37.72
C PHE A 83 16.14 3.45 -38.65
N ILE A 84 15.55 2.31 -38.26
CA ILE A 84 15.50 1.10 -39.08
C ILE A 84 14.81 1.39 -40.41
N ARG A 85 13.64 2.04 -40.38
CA ARG A 85 12.91 2.42 -41.60
C ARG A 85 13.77 3.31 -42.50
N PHE A 86 14.40 4.32 -41.94
CA PHE A 86 15.28 5.23 -42.67
C PHE A 86 16.47 4.50 -43.29
N SER A 87 17.16 3.65 -42.52
CA SER A 87 18.32 2.87 -42.97
C SER A 87 17.96 1.94 -44.12
N ILE A 88 16.85 1.20 -44.02
CA ILE A 88 16.38 0.33 -45.10
C ILE A 88 16.06 1.14 -46.35
N THR A 89 15.32 2.25 -46.23
CA THR A 89 15.00 3.11 -47.37
C THR A 89 16.25 3.66 -48.05
N LEU A 90 17.27 4.05 -47.27
CA LEU A 90 18.54 4.57 -47.79
C LEU A 90 19.35 3.51 -48.53
N HIS A 91 19.43 2.30 -48.00
CA HIS A 91 20.26 1.23 -48.54
C HIS A 91 19.52 0.30 -49.52
N ALA A 92 18.24 0.53 -49.78
CA ALA A 92 17.42 -0.27 -50.70
C ALA A 92 17.98 -0.36 -52.13
N HIS A 93 18.84 0.60 -52.53
CA HIS A 93 19.43 0.66 -53.87
C HIS A 93 20.92 0.28 -53.91
N THR A 94 21.52 -0.12 -52.78
CA THR A 94 22.93 -0.54 -52.76
C THR A 94 23.07 -1.94 -53.33
N PRO A 95 23.84 -2.14 -54.42
CA PRO A 95 24.04 -3.48 -55.00
C PRO A 95 24.88 -4.36 -54.07
N VAL A 96 24.61 -5.68 -54.10
CA VAL A 96 25.42 -6.68 -53.41
C VAL A 96 26.78 -6.76 -54.12
N PRO A 97 27.92 -6.65 -53.43
CA PRO A 97 29.23 -6.85 -54.05
C PRO A 97 29.42 -8.32 -54.46
N ASP A 98 29.99 -8.53 -55.65
CA ASP A 98 30.28 -9.85 -56.25
C ASP A 98 31.22 -10.72 -55.39
#